data_AF-A0A958BGZ2-F1
#
_entry.id   AF-A0A958BGZ2-F1
#
_cell.length_a   1.000
_cell.length_b   1.000
_cell.length_c   1.000
_cell.angle_alpha   90.00
_cell.angle_beta   90.00
_cell.angle_gamma   90.00
#
_symmetry.space_group_name_H-M   'P 1'
#
loop_
_entity.id
_entity.type
_entity.pdbx_description
1 polymer ?
#
loop_
_entity_poly.entity_id
_entity_poly.type
_entity_poly.pdbx_seq_one_letter_code
_entity_poly.pdbx_strand_id
1 'polypeptide(L)'
;QARYALRANLLPVWVALMLWAWWRAIRDLHGAEPAAEPPAEPTAAAAPTGFGRARAVARRWRDSSLAWAALAGLFVGLAVHTHLTGRALPAVLAASALWVLVRERRPRVLARLALALLVALLVAWPQIAYFRAQPEMLSYRADQVSVLNPEVNGGDLPGTLLDNGWQLLKMPVVEGDSSWYHNIKRRPVFDDLPSKLAFLLGLLVFAGLLFGRAGRPAQSAAVLLAAALGVTLAPSWLSVGAPNYVRLTGIWPTLFLIPALGLDRAAGWLEARADPRRDLVRHAPLALLILAPAWLLVGSARAYFDDYAGRPEVYDAFNAAAVERGQALAALPAGPLYVTPALWNQSVIRFLNLQRPPRGVFDPRQGMVFPHNYRVPDPEGKLVELRALARYAFDPVERDAAEAFAERWPIAERADLGGRAGRPSADATNLISFTLYGNQIEAILAQLTELDPPIQFGPNLRLERLRTSSEPLQPGQSLDLALAWYALAPTALDHNFFLRLVSQADGSTLAQFDGPPLGGSYPTTVWNTGERILMPLQLEVAAGAPAGPASLVHGWYDWRDGQRLPIAG
;
A
#
# COMPACT_ATOMS: atom_id res chain seq x y z
N GLN A 1 -8.61 -1.73 -1.75
CA GLN A 1 -7.71 -0.56 -1.66
C GLN A 1 -8.19 0.66 -2.44
N ALA A 2 -8.90 0.52 -3.58
CA ALA A 2 -9.40 1.66 -4.39
C ALA A 2 -10.27 2.70 -3.64
N ARG A 3 -11.06 2.29 -2.63
CA ARG A 3 -11.86 3.22 -1.80
C ARG A 3 -11.02 4.20 -0.96
N TYR A 4 -9.77 3.85 -0.62
CA TYR A 4 -8.87 4.72 0.16
C TYR A 4 -8.13 5.73 -0.72
N ALA A 5 -7.75 5.34 -1.94
CA ALA A 5 -7.12 6.25 -2.92
C ALA A 5 -8.05 7.41 -3.31
N LEU A 6 -9.35 7.14 -3.46
CA LEU A 6 -10.37 8.16 -3.75
C LEU A 6 -10.50 9.22 -2.64
N ARG A 7 -10.24 8.87 -1.37
CA ARG A 7 -10.35 9.84 -0.27
C ARG A 7 -9.21 10.85 -0.31
N ALA A 8 -7.95 10.42 -0.33
CA ALA A 8 -6.81 11.33 -0.33
C ALA A 8 -6.78 12.25 -1.58
N ASN A 9 -7.13 11.71 -2.75
CA ASN A 9 -7.10 12.46 -4.02
C ASN A 9 -8.15 13.58 -4.13
N LEU A 10 -9.15 13.63 -3.25
CA LEU A 10 -10.17 14.68 -3.25
C LEU A 10 -9.77 15.91 -2.43
N LEU A 11 -8.72 15.85 -1.60
CA LEU A 11 -8.28 17.00 -0.80
C LEU A 11 -8.02 18.27 -1.65
N PRO A 12 -7.33 18.23 -2.80
CA PRO A 12 -7.13 19.42 -3.64
C PRO A 12 -8.46 20.06 -4.06
N VAL A 13 -9.47 19.25 -4.39
CA VAL A 13 -10.79 19.73 -4.78
C VAL A 13 -11.46 20.47 -3.63
N TRP A 14 -11.42 19.90 -2.42
CA TRP A 14 -11.98 20.55 -1.24
C TRP A 14 -11.26 21.84 -0.87
N VAL A 15 -9.93 21.89 -0.99
CA VAL A 15 -9.15 23.13 -0.77
C VAL A 15 -9.54 24.20 -1.80
N ALA A 16 -9.63 23.87 -3.09
CA ALA A 16 -10.02 24.82 -4.12
C ALA A 16 -11.43 25.38 -3.90
N LEU A 17 -12.40 24.49 -3.62
CA LEU A 17 -13.79 24.88 -3.37
C LEU A 17 -13.94 25.68 -2.06
N MET A 18 -13.20 25.33 -1.01
CA MET A 18 -13.13 26.08 0.24
C MET A 18 -12.63 27.51 -0.03
N LEU A 19 -11.49 27.68 -0.71
CA LEU A 19 -10.91 28.99 -0.99
C LEU A 19 -11.87 29.85 -1.82
N TRP A 20 -12.49 29.27 -2.83
CA TRP A 20 -13.47 29.95 -3.67
C TRP A 20 -14.72 30.37 -2.90
N ALA A 21 -15.31 29.45 -2.11
CA ALA A 21 -16.48 29.73 -1.29
C ALA A 21 -16.18 30.77 -0.22
N TRP A 22 -15.03 30.68 0.45
CA TRP A 22 -14.63 31.65 1.47
C TRP A 22 -14.37 33.03 0.87
N TRP A 23 -13.70 33.11 -0.28
CA TRP A 23 -13.53 34.38 -1.00
C TRP A 23 -14.88 35.02 -1.35
N ARG A 24 -15.83 34.23 -1.87
CA ARG A 24 -17.21 34.68 -2.13
C ARG A 24 -17.93 35.14 -0.86
N ALA A 25 -17.64 34.50 0.26
CA ALA A 25 -18.20 34.83 1.56
C ALA A 25 -17.66 36.14 2.13
N ILE A 26 -16.47 36.62 1.76
CA ILE A 26 -15.87 37.84 2.35
C ILE A 26 -15.77 39.02 1.37
N ARG A 27 -15.85 38.80 0.05
CA ARG A 27 -15.61 39.84 -0.96
C ARG A 27 -16.50 41.08 -0.84
N ASP A 28 -17.74 40.94 -0.37
CA ASP A 28 -18.69 42.04 -0.17
C ASP A 28 -18.33 42.93 1.03
N LEU A 29 -17.42 42.48 1.90
CA LEU A 29 -16.86 43.33 2.97
C LEU A 29 -15.82 44.31 2.44
N HIS A 30 -15.24 44.02 1.27
CA HIS A 30 -14.13 44.77 0.68
C HIS A 30 -14.56 45.98 -0.16
N GLY A 31 -15.82 46.41 -0.03
CA GLY A 31 -16.35 47.59 -0.69
C GLY A 31 -17.86 47.63 -0.56
N ALA A 32 -18.37 48.60 0.19
CA ALA A 32 -19.73 49.09 0.06
C ALA A 32 -19.72 50.56 0.48
N GLU A 33 -19.96 51.45 -0.49
CA GLU A 33 -20.83 52.60 -0.23
C GLU A 33 -22.12 52.11 0.44
N PRO A 34 -22.76 52.92 1.31
CA PRO A 34 -24.02 52.54 1.94
C PRO A 34 -25.00 52.09 0.84
N ALA A 35 -25.66 50.96 1.09
CA ALA A 35 -26.62 50.38 0.16
C ALA A 35 -27.57 51.46 -0.38
N ALA A 36 -27.51 51.73 -1.69
CA ALA A 36 -28.65 52.35 -2.35
C ALA A 36 -29.88 51.50 -2.04
N GLU A 37 -30.99 52.18 -1.74
CA GLU A 37 -32.28 51.56 -1.43
C GLU A 37 -32.57 50.38 -2.37
N PRO A 38 -33.14 49.28 -1.85
CA PRO A 38 -33.54 48.18 -2.70
C PRO A 38 -34.45 48.72 -3.81
N PRO A 39 -34.26 48.32 -5.09
CA PRO A 39 -35.18 48.71 -6.13
C PRO A 39 -36.58 48.25 -5.74
N ALA A 40 -37.56 49.15 -5.90
CA ALA A 40 -38.96 48.91 -5.59
C ALA A 40 -39.43 47.55 -6.12
N GLU A 41 -40.22 46.85 -5.31
CA GLU A 41 -40.78 45.54 -5.65
C GLU A 41 -41.41 45.55 -7.05
N PRO A 42 -41.14 44.56 -7.90
CA PRO A 42 -41.89 44.41 -9.14
C PRO A 42 -43.33 44.09 -8.77
N THR A 43 -44.23 45.02 -9.10
CA THR A 43 -45.68 44.85 -9.03
C THR A 43 -46.10 43.55 -9.70
N ALA A 44 -47.00 42.85 -9.00
CA ALA A 44 -47.61 41.57 -9.34
C ALA A 44 -47.70 41.26 -10.85
N ALA A 45 -46.90 40.30 -11.31
CA ALA A 45 -47.17 39.58 -12.55
C ALA A 45 -46.66 38.13 -12.45
N ALA A 46 -47.61 37.20 -12.47
CA ALA A 46 -47.51 35.74 -12.64
C ALA A 46 -46.59 34.96 -11.68
N ALA A 47 -47.21 34.05 -10.91
CA ALA A 47 -46.52 33.06 -10.08
C ALA A 47 -45.49 32.28 -10.94
N PRO A 48 -44.19 32.25 -10.56
CA PRO A 48 -43.19 31.57 -11.35
C PRO A 48 -43.46 30.07 -11.33
N THR A 49 -43.47 29.45 -12.52
CA THR A 49 -43.44 27.99 -12.71
C THR A 49 -42.26 27.38 -11.93
N GLY A 50 -42.27 26.05 -11.70
CA GLY A 50 -41.24 25.37 -10.89
C GLY A 50 -39.79 25.73 -11.24
N PHE A 51 -39.49 26.01 -12.52
CA PHE A 51 -38.20 26.50 -12.99
C PHE A 51 -37.87 27.95 -12.60
N GLY A 52 -38.86 28.84 -12.53
CA GLY A 52 -38.68 30.24 -12.10
C GLY A 52 -38.40 30.35 -10.59
N ARG A 53 -39.05 29.52 -9.77
CA ARG A 53 -38.76 29.41 -8.33
C ARG A 53 -37.35 28.88 -8.07
N ALA A 54 -36.93 27.83 -8.79
CA ALA A 54 -35.57 27.30 -8.69
C ALA A 54 -34.51 28.34 -9.09
N ARG A 55 -34.74 29.13 -10.14
CA ARG A 55 -33.86 30.25 -10.53
C ARG A 55 -33.83 31.38 -9.49
N ALA A 56 -34.96 31.73 -8.89
CA ALA A 56 -35.03 32.77 -7.86
C ALA A 56 -34.30 32.34 -6.57
N VAL A 57 -34.50 31.08 -6.15
CA VAL A 57 -33.77 30.48 -5.02
C VAL A 57 -32.26 30.42 -5.33
N ALA A 58 -31.87 29.97 -6.52
CA ALA A 58 -30.46 29.92 -6.94
C ALA A 58 -29.81 31.32 -6.97
N ARG A 59 -30.53 32.36 -7.41
CA ARG A 59 -30.06 33.75 -7.35
C ARG A 59 -29.89 34.23 -5.91
N ARG A 60 -30.91 34.03 -5.06
CA ARG A 60 -30.87 34.42 -3.64
C ARG A 60 -29.75 33.72 -2.86
N TRP A 61 -29.45 32.46 -3.21
CA TRP A 61 -28.32 31.73 -2.65
C TRP A 61 -26.96 32.26 -3.15
N ARG A 62 -26.87 32.57 -4.45
CA ARG A 62 -25.65 33.10 -5.09
C ARG A 62 -25.20 34.44 -4.51
N ASP A 63 -26.14 35.23 -3.99
CA ASP A 63 -25.87 36.55 -3.40
C ASP A 63 -25.71 36.51 -1.87
N SER A 64 -25.95 35.36 -1.22
CA SER A 64 -25.85 35.22 0.24
C SER A 64 -24.43 34.91 0.70
N SER A 65 -23.77 35.87 1.34
CA SER A 65 -22.44 35.68 1.96
C SER A 65 -22.43 34.64 3.08
N LEU A 66 -23.55 34.46 3.79
CA LEU A 66 -23.70 33.41 4.80
C LEU A 66 -23.80 32.02 4.18
N ALA A 67 -24.48 31.87 3.04
CA ALA A 67 -24.54 30.60 2.33
C ALA A 67 -23.14 30.18 1.84
N TRP A 68 -22.36 31.14 1.32
CA TRP A 68 -20.97 30.90 0.93
C TRP A 68 -20.07 30.55 2.13
N ALA A 69 -20.28 31.16 3.29
CA ALA A 69 -19.56 30.80 4.52
C ALA A 69 -19.90 29.37 4.98
N ALA A 70 -21.18 28.99 4.94
CA ALA A 70 -21.60 27.62 5.24
C ALA A 70 -21.00 26.60 4.26
N LEU A 71 -20.94 26.92 2.96
CA LEU A 71 -20.27 26.09 1.96
C LEU A 71 -18.77 25.93 2.23
N ALA A 72 -18.07 27.02 2.61
CA ALA A 72 -16.66 26.94 3.00
C ALA A 72 -16.49 25.98 4.19
N GLY A 73 -17.37 26.06 5.19
CA GLY A 73 -17.41 25.14 6.32
C GLY A 73 -17.65 23.68 5.93
N LEU A 74 -18.60 23.44 5.02
CA LEU A 74 -18.88 22.11 4.47
C LEU A 74 -17.63 21.51 3.81
N PHE A 75 -16.92 22.28 2.97
CA PHE A 75 -15.71 21.78 2.31
C PHE A 75 -14.55 21.53 3.27
N VAL A 76 -14.41 22.35 4.33
CA VAL A 76 -13.45 22.06 5.42
C VAL A 76 -13.82 20.75 6.12
N GLY A 77 -15.08 20.56 6.49
CA GLY A 77 -15.54 19.33 7.14
C GLY A 77 -15.32 18.09 6.27
N LEU A 78 -15.59 18.18 4.96
CA LEU A 78 -15.31 17.10 4.01
C LEU A 78 -13.81 16.82 3.87
N ALA A 79 -12.97 17.85 3.89
CA ALA A 79 -11.51 17.69 3.84
C ALA A 79 -10.93 16.97 5.07
N VAL A 80 -11.54 17.14 6.25
CA VAL A 80 -11.13 16.43 7.48
C VAL A 80 -11.29 14.91 7.34
N HIS A 81 -12.31 14.46 6.60
CA HIS A 81 -12.58 13.05 6.31
C HIS A 81 -11.66 12.45 5.23
N THR A 82 -11.00 13.28 4.44
CA THR A 82 -10.17 12.82 3.32
C THR A 82 -8.69 12.71 3.65
N HIS A 83 -8.14 13.64 4.43
CA HIS A 83 -6.70 13.71 4.67
C HIS A 83 -6.36 14.43 5.99
N LEU A 84 -5.21 14.09 6.61
CA LEU A 84 -4.79 14.71 7.87
C LEU A 84 -4.64 16.24 7.75
N THR A 85 -4.11 16.74 6.63
CA THR A 85 -4.00 18.18 6.32
C THR A 85 -5.34 18.91 6.37
N GLY A 86 -6.46 18.22 6.10
CA GLY A 86 -7.81 18.78 6.19
C GLY A 86 -8.13 19.34 7.57
N ARG A 87 -7.54 18.77 8.63
CA ARG A 87 -7.71 19.20 10.03
C ARG A 87 -7.10 20.59 10.30
N ALA A 88 -6.14 21.02 9.50
CA ALA A 88 -5.49 22.31 9.66
C ALA A 88 -6.16 23.44 8.83
N LEU A 89 -7.03 23.10 7.88
CA LEU A 89 -7.71 24.08 7.01
C LEU A 89 -8.56 25.14 7.74
N PRO A 90 -9.19 24.89 8.92
CA PRO A 90 -9.81 25.95 9.70
C PRO A 90 -8.89 27.15 9.97
N ALA A 91 -7.58 26.92 10.12
CA ALA A 91 -6.60 27.98 10.35
C ALA A 91 -6.47 28.94 9.15
N VAL A 92 -6.72 28.46 7.92
CA VAL A 92 -6.74 29.30 6.71
C VAL A 92 -7.88 30.32 6.79
N LEU A 93 -9.08 29.87 7.14
CA LEU A 93 -10.25 30.74 7.29
C LEU A 93 -10.04 31.73 8.42
N ALA A 94 -9.47 31.28 9.55
CA ALA A 94 -9.18 32.13 10.71
C ALA A 94 -8.15 33.22 10.38
N ALA A 95 -7.05 32.90 9.70
CA ALA A 95 -6.03 33.86 9.30
C ALA A 95 -6.58 34.91 8.33
N SER A 96 -7.38 34.48 7.35
CA SER A 96 -8.07 35.37 6.42
C SER A 96 -9.08 36.28 7.15
N ALA A 97 -9.90 35.73 8.05
CA ALA A 97 -10.85 36.51 8.85
C ALA A 97 -10.15 37.52 9.77
N LEU A 98 -9.03 37.12 10.40
CA LEU A 98 -8.23 37.97 11.26
C LEU A 98 -7.68 39.17 10.47
N TRP A 99 -7.20 38.95 9.25
CA TRP A 99 -6.77 40.03 8.37
C TRP A 99 -7.89 41.03 8.10
N VAL A 100 -9.08 40.55 7.69
CA VAL A 100 -10.24 41.42 7.44
C VAL A 100 -10.66 42.17 8.72
N LEU A 101 -10.62 41.51 9.87
CA LEU A 101 -10.95 42.12 11.15
C LEU A 101 -9.96 43.24 11.52
N VAL A 102 -8.65 42.97 11.43
CA VAL A 102 -7.60 43.89 11.89
C VAL A 102 -7.37 45.03 10.90
N ARG A 103 -7.27 44.73 9.60
CA ARG A 103 -6.92 45.70 8.56
C ARG A 103 -8.12 46.44 8.00
N GLU A 104 -9.27 45.78 7.91
CA GLU A 104 -10.47 46.40 7.32
C GLU A 104 -11.53 46.76 8.36
N ARG A 105 -11.35 46.35 9.62
CA ARG A 105 -12.22 46.69 10.76
C ARG A 105 -13.68 46.29 10.51
N ARG A 106 -13.90 45.13 9.87
CA ARG A 106 -15.23 44.59 9.54
C ARG A 106 -15.59 43.41 10.47
N PRO A 107 -16.21 43.63 11.64
CA PRO A 107 -16.51 42.56 12.60
C PRO A 107 -17.52 41.52 12.08
N ARG A 108 -18.32 41.87 11.05
CA ARG A 108 -19.24 40.93 10.37
C ARG A 108 -18.54 39.67 9.85
N VAL A 109 -17.23 39.70 9.62
CA VAL A 109 -16.44 38.53 9.23
C VAL A 109 -16.45 37.44 10.32
N LEU A 110 -16.56 37.81 11.59
CA LEU A 110 -16.58 36.86 12.71
C LEU A 110 -17.82 35.97 12.68
N ALA A 111 -18.99 36.52 12.34
CA ALA A 111 -20.22 35.74 12.18
C ALA A 111 -20.09 34.72 11.03
N ARG A 112 -19.41 35.10 9.94
CA ARG A 112 -19.16 34.22 8.79
C ARG A 112 -18.15 33.12 9.13
N LEU A 113 -17.08 33.47 9.85
CA LEU A 113 -16.12 32.49 10.37
C LEU A 113 -16.80 31.51 11.32
N ALA A 114 -17.57 32.01 12.29
CA ALA A 114 -18.29 31.18 13.25
C ALA A 114 -19.25 30.20 12.55
N LEU A 115 -20.00 30.66 11.55
CA LEU A 115 -20.86 29.80 10.74
C LEU A 115 -20.06 28.74 9.97
N ALA A 116 -18.96 29.12 9.32
CA ALA A 116 -18.11 28.18 8.60
C ALA A 116 -17.52 27.10 9.55
N LEU A 117 -17.00 27.51 10.70
CA LEU A 117 -16.44 26.59 11.70
C LEU A 117 -17.51 25.69 12.32
N LEU A 118 -18.71 26.21 12.59
CA LEU A 118 -19.84 25.41 13.08
C LEU A 118 -20.23 24.33 12.07
N VAL A 119 -20.40 24.70 10.79
CA VAL A 119 -20.72 23.71 9.74
C VAL A 119 -19.59 22.69 9.58
N ALA A 120 -18.33 23.13 9.59
CA ALA A 120 -17.18 22.23 9.53
C ALA A 120 -17.18 21.22 10.69
N LEU A 121 -17.47 21.69 11.91
CA LEU A 121 -17.55 20.85 13.11
C LEU A 121 -18.70 19.84 13.03
N LEU A 122 -19.88 20.26 12.56
CA LEU A 122 -21.02 19.37 12.38
C LEU A 122 -20.72 18.27 11.34
N VAL A 123 -20.10 18.62 10.23
CA VAL A 123 -19.72 17.66 9.18
C VAL A 123 -18.60 16.73 9.67
N ALA A 124 -17.63 17.23 10.43
CA ALA A 124 -16.53 16.45 10.99
C ALA A 124 -16.92 15.64 12.24
N TRP A 125 -18.14 15.81 12.78
CA TRP A 125 -18.58 15.23 14.05
C TRP A 125 -18.38 13.71 14.16
N PRO A 126 -18.69 12.88 13.15
CA PRO A 126 -18.48 11.43 13.26
C PRO A 126 -17.02 11.06 13.52
N GLN A 127 -16.08 11.79 12.91
CA GLN A 127 -14.65 11.57 13.08
C GLN A 127 -14.14 12.10 14.42
N ILE A 128 -14.70 13.23 14.91
CA ILE A 128 -14.42 13.74 16.25
C ILE A 128 -14.88 12.74 17.31
N ALA A 129 -16.09 12.18 17.17
CA ALA A 129 -16.60 11.16 18.07
C ALA A 129 -15.72 9.90 18.09
N TYR A 130 -15.23 9.48 16.93
CA TYR A 130 -14.26 8.38 16.83
C TYR A 130 -12.95 8.68 17.59
N PHE A 131 -12.34 9.85 17.39
CA PHE A 131 -11.12 10.22 18.12
C PHE A 131 -11.33 10.39 19.62
N ARG A 132 -12.53 10.79 20.05
CA ARG A 132 -12.85 10.80 21.48
C ARG A 132 -12.85 9.39 22.07
N ALA A 133 -13.31 8.40 21.31
CA ALA A 133 -13.30 7.01 21.73
C ALA A 133 -11.92 6.34 21.57
N GLN A 134 -11.08 6.85 20.67
CA GLN A 134 -9.74 6.32 20.34
C GLN A 134 -8.73 7.49 20.20
N PRO A 135 -8.31 8.12 21.32
CA PRO A 135 -7.49 9.34 21.28
C PRO A 135 -6.15 9.15 20.56
N GLU A 136 -5.52 7.99 20.71
CA GLU A 136 -4.26 7.61 20.07
C GLU A 136 -4.34 7.68 18.53
N MET A 137 -5.52 7.44 17.95
CA MET A 137 -5.72 7.49 16.50
C MET A 137 -5.69 8.92 15.93
N LEU A 138 -5.67 9.95 16.78
CA LEU A 138 -5.53 11.33 16.36
C LEU A 138 -4.14 11.62 15.78
N SER A 139 -3.07 11.14 16.43
CA SER A 139 -1.67 11.44 16.10
C SER A 139 -0.82 10.24 15.68
N TYR A 140 -1.31 8.99 15.81
CA TYR A 140 -0.56 7.75 15.56
C TYR A 140 0.36 7.75 14.32
N ARG A 141 -0.11 8.32 13.20
CA ARG A 141 0.67 8.40 11.94
C ARG A 141 1.58 9.63 11.84
N ALA A 142 1.26 10.72 12.53
CA ALA A 142 2.04 11.96 12.48
C ALA A 142 3.30 11.85 13.34
N ASP A 143 3.22 11.17 14.49
CA ASP A 143 4.31 11.09 15.46
C ASP A 143 5.52 10.28 14.92
N GLN A 144 5.26 9.27 14.10
CA GLN A 144 6.30 8.42 13.49
C GLN A 144 7.18 9.12 12.45
N VAL A 145 6.73 10.26 11.91
CA VAL A 145 7.42 10.96 10.82
C VAL A 145 7.68 12.42 11.13
N SER A 146 7.27 12.89 12.31
CA SER A 146 7.41 14.28 12.72
C SER A 146 8.87 14.59 13.03
N VAL A 147 9.36 15.74 12.55
CA VAL A 147 10.69 16.25 12.93
C VAL A 147 10.75 16.68 14.39
N LEU A 148 9.63 16.77 15.09
CA LEU A 148 9.62 17.03 16.53
C LEU A 148 10.09 15.82 17.35
N ASN A 149 10.10 14.62 16.75
CA ASN A 149 10.68 13.44 17.37
C ASN A 149 12.22 13.47 17.25
N PRO A 150 12.97 13.41 18.36
CA PRO A 150 14.44 13.35 18.34
C PRO A 150 15.03 12.21 17.51
N GLU A 151 14.33 11.06 17.42
CA GLU A 151 14.76 9.93 16.60
C GLU A 151 14.73 10.26 15.09
N VAL A 152 13.89 11.21 14.69
CA VAL A 152 13.72 11.64 13.30
C VAL A 152 14.68 12.78 12.93
N ASN A 153 14.89 13.73 13.85
CA ASN A 153 15.76 14.90 13.61
C ASN A 153 17.23 14.68 14.01
N GLY A 154 17.59 13.54 14.61
CA GLY A 154 18.96 13.21 15.00
C GLY A 154 19.54 14.13 16.08
N GLY A 155 18.69 14.84 16.83
CA GLY A 155 19.08 15.83 17.84
C GLY A 155 19.20 17.28 17.33
N ASP A 156 19.06 17.54 16.03
CA ASP A 156 19.16 18.88 15.43
C ASP A 156 17.84 19.34 14.81
N LEU A 157 16.88 19.73 15.67
CA LEU A 157 15.60 20.27 15.22
C LEU A 157 15.73 21.56 14.40
N PRO A 158 16.51 22.59 14.82
CA PRO A 158 16.63 23.83 14.05
C PRO A 158 17.22 23.61 12.66
N GLY A 159 18.30 22.84 12.53
CA GLY A 159 18.91 22.51 11.25
C GLY A 159 17.93 21.75 10.35
N THR A 160 17.24 20.75 10.90
CA THR A 160 16.23 19.99 10.15
C THR A 160 15.09 20.88 9.63
N LEU A 161 14.59 21.83 10.43
CA LEU A 161 13.54 22.75 10.02
C LEU A 161 14.02 23.72 8.92
N LEU A 162 15.26 24.21 9.00
CA LEU A 162 15.87 25.06 7.99
C LEU A 162 16.06 24.30 6.68
N ASP A 163 16.61 23.08 6.75
CA ASP A 163 16.81 22.22 5.60
C ASP A 163 15.48 21.89 4.92
N ASN A 164 14.47 21.46 5.67
CA ASN A 164 13.15 21.19 5.12
C ASN A 164 12.55 22.43 4.45
N GLY A 165 12.69 23.60 5.08
CA GLY A 165 12.26 24.88 4.50
C GLY A 165 12.97 25.19 3.19
N TRP A 166 14.29 24.98 3.14
CA TRP A 166 15.10 25.17 1.94
C TRP A 166 14.69 24.22 0.81
N GLN A 167 14.46 22.94 1.10
CA GLN A 167 14.01 21.98 0.10
C GLN A 167 12.61 22.34 -0.44
N LEU A 168 11.70 22.81 0.42
CA LEU A 168 10.37 23.29 0.00
C LEU A 168 10.43 24.55 -0.86
N LEU A 169 11.37 25.46 -0.59
CA LEU A 169 11.60 26.66 -1.41
C LEU A 169 12.12 26.31 -2.81
N LYS A 170 13.02 25.32 -2.91
CA LYS A 170 13.56 24.82 -4.19
C LYS A 170 12.55 24.02 -5.00
N MET A 171 11.63 23.33 -4.33
CA MET A 171 10.65 22.41 -4.91
C MET A 171 9.96 22.88 -6.21
N PRO A 172 9.48 24.12 -6.32
CA PRO A 172 8.70 24.51 -7.49
C PRO A 172 9.50 24.52 -8.78
N VAL A 173 10.78 24.90 -8.77
CA VAL A 173 11.55 25.18 -10.00
C VAL A 173 12.96 24.60 -10.06
N VAL A 174 13.55 24.20 -8.92
CA VAL A 174 14.94 23.71 -8.84
C VAL A 174 15.00 22.21 -8.66
N GLU A 175 14.33 21.67 -7.64
CA GLU A 175 14.48 20.27 -7.27
C GLU A 175 13.31 19.76 -6.42
N GLY A 176 12.63 18.71 -6.87
CA GLY A 176 11.44 18.16 -6.23
C GLY A 176 11.67 16.99 -5.27
N ASP A 177 10.62 16.20 -5.06
CA ASP A 177 10.61 15.03 -4.15
C ASP A 177 11.65 13.98 -4.56
N SER A 178 12.35 13.41 -3.58
CA SER A 178 13.39 12.40 -3.80
C SER A 178 12.85 10.97 -4.05
N SER A 179 11.55 10.72 -3.93
CA SER A 179 10.94 9.40 -3.97
C SER A 179 10.31 9.07 -5.33
N TRP A 180 10.78 7.98 -5.96
CA TRP A 180 10.13 7.37 -7.13
C TRP A 180 8.73 6.84 -6.82
N TYR A 181 8.39 6.59 -5.56
CA TYR A 181 7.03 6.18 -5.16
C TYR A 181 6.02 7.34 -5.26
N HIS A 182 6.48 8.59 -5.20
CA HIS A 182 5.59 9.76 -5.23
C HIS A 182 5.52 10.43 -6.60
N ASN A 183 6.65 10.57 -7.29
CA ASN A 183 6.76 11.18 -8.62
C ASN A 183 8.11 10.83 -9.26
N ILE A 184 8.41 11.38 -10.45
CA ILE A 184 9.76 11.36 -11.02
C ILE A 184 10.74 12.00 -10.04
N LYS A 185 11.74 11.23 -9.61
CA LYS A 185 12.69 11.61 -8.58
C LYS A 185 13.42 12.91 -8.90
N ARG A 186 13.45 13.82 -7.94
CA ARG A 186 14.06 15.17 -7.96
C ARG A 186 13.52 16.11 -9.05
N ARG A 187 12.51 15.70 -9.83
CA ARG A 187 11.90 16.56 -10.85
C ARG A 187 11.16 17.71 -10.15
N PRO A 188 11.44 18.98 -10.48
CA PRO A 188 10.69 20.12 -9.95
C PRO A 188 9.21 20.05 -10.34
N VAL A 189 8.36 20.78 -9.62
CA VAL A 189 6.92 20.86 -9.98
C VAL A 189 6.72 21.49 -11.35
N PHE A 190 7.46 22.56 -11.63
CA PHE A 190 7.52 23.26 -12.90
C PHE A 190 8.91 23.03 -13.49
N ASP A 191 9.04 22.03 -14.36
CA ASP A 191 10.33 21.55 -14.84
C ASP A 191 10.74 22.14 -16.20
N ASP A 192 9.77 22.52 -17.03
CA ASP A 192 9.99 23.22 -18.29
C ASP A 192 10.19 24.74 -18.12
N LEU A 193 10.92 25.36 -19.03
CA LEU A 193 11.23 26.79 -18.96
C LEU A 193 9.97 27.69 -18.96
N PRO A 194 8.96 27.48 -19.84
CA PRO A 194 7.73 28.26 -19.81
C PRO A 194 7.01 28.24 -18.45
N SER A 195 6.80 27.06 -17.84
CA SER A 195 6.13 26.95 -16.54
C SER A 195 6.94 27.58 -15.40
N LYS A 196 8.28 27.46 -15.43
CA LYS A 196 9.18 28.16 -14.49
C LYS A 196 9.05 29.68 -14.58
N LEU A 197 9.07 30.23 -15.79
CA LEU A 197 8.94 31.68 -16.00
C LEU A 197 7.57 32.18 -15.56
N ALA A 198 6.50 31.45 -15.88
CA ALA A 198 5.16 31.74 -15.41
C ALA A 198 5.09 31.74 -13.88
N PHE A 199 5.68 30.74 -13.21
CA PHE A 199 5.75 30.66 -11.76
C PHE A 199 6.50 31.84 -11.15
N LEU A 200 7.70 32.16 -11.65
CA LEU A 200 8.52 33.27 -11.13
C LEU A 200 7.85 34.63 -11.32
N LEU A 201 7.27 34.89 -12.49
CA LEU A 201 6.48 36.11 -12.72
C LEU A 201 5.25 36.15 -11.81
N GLY A 202 4.56 35.02 -11.67
CA GLY A 202 3.43 34.86 -10.77
C GLY A 202 3.78 35.13 -9.31
N LEU A 203 4.95 34.71 -8.86
CA LEU A 203 5.46 34.95 -7.52
C LEU A 203 5.70 36.45 -7.28
N LEU A 204 6.26 37.16 -8.27
CA LEU A 204 6.44 38.61 -8.22
C LEU A 204 5.09 39.35 -8.17
N VAL A 205 4.13 38.93 -9.00
CA VAL A 205 2.76 39.48 -8.98
C VAL A 205 2.12 39.25 -7.63
N PHE A 206 2.19 38.01 -7.11
CA PHE A 206 1.64 37.65 -5.81
C PHE A 206 2.25 38.46 -4.66
N ALA A 207 3.58 38.64 -4.64
CA ALA A 207 4.25 39.51 -3.67
C ALA A 207 3.77 40.97 -3.79
N GLY A 208 3.58 41.47 -5.02
CA GLY A 208 3.00 42.78 -5.28
C GLY A 208 1.55 42.93 -4.79
N LEU A 209 0.73 41.88 -4.90
CA LEU A 209 -0.63 41.87 -4.35
C LEU A 209 -0.63 41.86 -2.82
N LEU A 210 0.31 41.13 -2.21
CA LEU A 210 0.40 40.95 -0.76
C LEU A 210 0.95 42.19 -0.04
N PHE A 211 2.01 42.79 -0.58
CA PHE A 211 2.75 43.88 0.07
C PHE A 211 2.58 45.25 -0.62
N GLY A 212 2.03 45.28 -1.84
CA GLY A 212 1.86 46.49 -2.62
C GLY A 212 0.55 47.23 -2.32
N ARG A 213 0.18 48.16 -3.21
CA ARG A 213 -1.00 49.05 -3.08
C ARG A 213 -2.18 48.64 -3.98
N ALA A 214 -2.33 47.34 -4.27
CA ALA A 214 -3.35 46.81 -5.19
C ALA A 214 -4.82 46.92 -4.69
N GLY A 215 -5.05 47.61 -3.56
CA GLY A 215 -6.35 47.73 -2.92
C GLY A 215 -6.65 46.61 -1.92
N ARG A 216 -7.61 46.89 -1.02
CA ARG A 216 -8.01 45.96 0.05
C ARG A 216 -8.51 44.60 -0.44
N PRO A 217 -9.38 44.51 -1.47
CA PRO A 217 -9.84 43.20 -1.95
C PRO A 217 -8.67 42.33 -2.45
N ALA A 218 -7.77 42.91 -3.24
CA ALA A 218 -6.64 42.18 -3.82
C ALA A 218 -5.67 41.67 -2.73
N GLN A 219 -5.36 42.51 -1.74
CA GLN A 219 -4.56 42.11 -0.58
C GLN A 219 -5.24 40.99 0.22
N SER A 220 -6.55 41.09 0.47
CA SER A 220 -7.30 40.07 1.21
C SER A 220 -7.35 38.72 0.49
N ALA A 221 -7.46 38.71 -0.84
CA ALA A 221 -7.31 37.50 -1.65
C ALA A 221 -5.88 36.92 -1.55
N ALA A 222 -4.85 37.78 -1.61
CA ALA A 222 -3.46 37.36 -1.49
C ALA A 222 -3.15 36.78 -0.10
N VAL A 223 -3.70 37.35 0.97
CA VAL A 223 -3.55 36.84 2.34
C VAL A 223 -4.25 35.49 2.50
N LEU A 224 -5.44 35.32 1.92
CA LEU A 224 -6.11 34.02 1.90
C LEU A 224 -5.25 32.95 1.22
N LEU A 225 -4.66 33.27 0.06
CA LEU A 225 -3.76 32.36 -0.65
C LEU A 225 -2.47 32.10 0.14
N ALA A 226 -1.87 33.11 0.77
CA ALA A 226 -0.69 32.97 1.62
C ALA A 226 -0.95 32.06 2.83
N ALA A 227 -2.08 32.26 3.51
CA ALA A 227 -2.49 31.41 4.63
C ALA A 227 -2.69 29.96 4.18
N ALA A 228 -3.32 29.75 3.03
CA ALA A 228 -3.52 28.43 2.47
C ALA A 228 -2.20 27.74 2.10
N LEU A 229 -1.26 28.45 1.46
CA LEU A 229 0.09 27.95 1.17
C LEU A 229 0.81 27.56 2.47
N GLY A 230 0.85 28.43 3.47
CA GLY A 230 1.53 28.16 4.74
C GLY A 230 0.96 26.93 5.46
N VAL A 231 -0.37 26.83 5.57
CA VAL A 231 -1.04 25.70 6.22
C VAL A 231 -0.83 24.39 5.44
N THR A 232 -0.84 24.42 4.11
CA THR A 232 -0.71 23.20 3.30
C THR A 232 0.73 22.77 3.05
N LEU A 233 1.72 23.65 3.27
CA LEU A 233 3.16 23.33 3.30
C LEU A 233 3.58 22.68 4.62
N ALA A 234 2.95 23.05 5.73
CA ALA A 234 3.35 22.65 7.08
C ALA A 234 3.51 21.12 7.27
N PRO A 235 2.63 20.24 6.74
CA PRO A 235 2.79 18.80 6.91
C PRO A 235 4.08 18.25 6.32
N SER A 236 4.57 18.80 5.20
CA SER A 236 5.87 18.41 4.66
C SER A 236 7.01 19.06 5.42
N TRP A 237 6.86 20.34 5.82
CA TRP A 237 7.91 21.08 6.53
C TRP A 237 8.24 20.47 7.89
N LEU A 238 7.22 19.97 8.60
CA LEU A 238 7.33 19.39 9.94
C LEU A 238 7.56 17.87 9.91
N SER A 239 8.02 17.31 8.79
CA SER A 239 8.16 15.88 8.62
C SER A 239 9.46 15.49 7.89
N VAL A 240 9.88 14.24 8.05
CA VAL A 240 11.09 13.72 7.40
C VAL A 240 10.99 13.68 5.88
N GLY A 241 12.04 14.04 5.15
CA GLY A 241 12.11 13.91 3.70
C GLY A 241 11.29 14.96 2.96
N ALA A 242 11.37 16.23 3.37
CA ALA A 242 10.82 17.33 2.60
C ALA A 242 11.64 17.59 1.31
N PRO A 243 11.00 17.99 0.19
CA PRO A 243 9.56 18.00 -0.01
C PRO A 243 9.01 16.57 -0.15
N ASN A 244 7.84 16.33 0.46
CA ASN A 244 7.13 15.06 0.34
C ASN A 244 5.77 15.28 -0.35
N TYR A 245 5.61 14.80 -1.58
CA TYR A 245 4.46 15.12 -2.43
C TYR A 245 3.16 14.49 -1.95
N VAL A 246 3.22 13.38 -1.22
CA VAL A 246 2.04 12.80 -0.56
C VAL A 246 1.55 13.72 0.56
N ARG A 247 2.46 14.27 1.38
CA ARG A 247 2.11 15.22 2.44
C ARG A 247 1.70 16.59 1.91
N LEU A 248 2.16 16.94 0.71
CA LEU A 248 1.80 18.16 0.00
C LEU A 248 0.51 18.05 -0.84
N THR A 249 -0.27 16.97 -0.72
CA THR A 249 -1.52 16.80 -1.49
C THR A 249 -2.45 18.02 -1.41
N GLY A 250 -2.47 18.76 -0.29
CA GLY A 250 -3.30 19.96 -0.13
C GLY A 250 -2.80 21.21 -0.86
N ILE A 251 -1.53 21.27 -1.25
CA ILE A 251 -0.91 22.50 -1.78
C ILE A 251 -1.31 22.79 -3.23
N TRP A 252 -1.61 21.74 -4.01
CA TRP A 252 -1.68 21.84 -5.48
C TRP A 252 -2.58 22.96 -6.00
N PRO A 253 -3.81 23.18 -5.48
CA PRO A 253 -4.64 24.29 -5.96
C PRO A 253 -3.97 25.65 -5.75
N THR A 254 -3.34 25.85 -4.59
CA THR A 254 -2.70 27.11 -4.23
C THR A 254 -1.39 27.33 -4.97
N LEU A 255 -0.60 26.27 -5.15
CA LEU A 255 0.67 26.34 -5.86
C LEU A 255 0.48 26.66 -7.34
N PHE A 256 -0.55 26.09 -7.98
CA PHE A 256 -0.87 26.33 -9.40
C PHE A 256 -1.59 27.67 -9.65
N LEU A 257 -2.13 28.34 -8.63
CA LEU A 257 -2.62 29.71 -8.76
C LEU A 257 -1.47 30.71 -9.00
N ILE A 258 -0.28 30.45 -8.46
CA ILE A 258 0.88 31.33 -8.64
C ILE A 258 1.27 31.48 -10.13
N PRO A 259 1.60 30.41 -10.89
CA PRO A 259 1.91 30.54 -12.30
C PRO A 259 0.72 31.05 -13.13
N ALA A 260 -0.52 30.76 -12.71
CA ALA A 260 -1.71 31.33 -13.35
C ALA A 260 -1.75 32.86 -13.26
N LEU A 261 -1.39 33.46 -12.11
CA LEU A 261 -1.23 34.91 -11.98
C LEU A 261 -0.14 35.46 -12.91
N GLY A 262 0.95 34.71 -13.10
CA GLY A 262 2.02 35.08 -14.03
C GLY A 262 1.55 35.08 -15.48
N LEU A 263 0.85 34.02 -15.89
CA LEU A 263 0.27 33.90 -17.24
C LEU A 263 -0.79 34.98 -17.49
N ASP A 264 -1.67 35.24 -16.53
CA ASP A 264 -2.68 36.31 -16.62
C ASP A 264 -2.01 37.69 -16.78
N ARG A 265 -0.95 37.96 -16.00
CA ARG A 265 -0.19 39.21 -16.11
C ARG A 265 0.54 39.37 -17.44
N ALA A 266 1.06 38.27 -17.99
CA ALA A 266 1.70 38.24 -19.31
C ALA A 266 0.67 38.41 -20.44
N ALA A 267 -0.48 37.74 -20.34
CA ALA A 267 -1.58 37.86 -21.29
C ALA A 267 -2.11 39.31 -21.33
N GLY A 268 -2.35 39.94 -20.18
CA GLY A 268 -2.77 41.34 -20.12
C GLY A 268 -1.71 42.32 -20.65
N TRP A 269 -0.42 42.01 -20.48
CA TRP A 269 0.67 42.79 -21.08
C TRP A 269 0.69 42.71 -22.61
N LEU A 270 0.40 41.52 -23.16
CA LEU A 270 0.26 41.29 -24.61
C LEU A 270 -0.97 42.01 -25.16
N GLU A 271 -2.12 41.89 -24.47
CA GLU A 271 -3.37 42.55 -24.85
C GLU A 271 -3.20 44.06 -24.92
N ALA A 272 -2.52 44.68 -23.94
CA ALA A 272 -2.24 46.11 -23.93
C ALA A 272 -1.31 46.57 -25.07
N ARG A 273 -0.57 45.66 -25.70
CA ARG A 273 0.33 45.93 -26.83
C ARG A 273 -0.22 45.44 -28.17
N ALA A 274 -1.38 44.79 -28.18
CA ALA A 274 -1.94 44.22 -29.39
C ALA A 274 -2.51 45.33 -30.28
N ASP A 275 -2.05 45.38 -31.54
CA ASP A 275 -2.68 46.19 -32.58
C ASP A 275 -3.98 45.50 -33.03
N PRO A 276 -5.17 46.13 -32.87
CA PRO A 276 -6.45 45.54 -33.26
C PRO A 276 -6.52 45.19 -34.75
N ARG A 277 -5.66 45.78 -35.59
CA ARG A 277 -5.62 45.57 -37.04
C ARG A 277 -4.78 44.37 -37.48
N ARG A 278 -4.05 43.73 -36.57
CA ARG A 278 -3.22 42.55 -36.84
C ARG A 278 -3.80 41.32 -36.16
N ASP A 279 -4.51 40.49 -36.93
CA ASP A 279 -5.21 39.30 -36.42
C ASP A 279 -4.32 38.35 -35.61
N LEU A 280 -3.05 38.17 -35.98
CA LEU A 280 -2.12 37.28 -35.28
C LEU A 280 -1.81 37.75 -33.83
N VAL A 281 -1.73 39.07 -33.59
CA VAL A 281 -1.40 39.63 -32.27
C VAL A 281 -2.65 39.71 -31.38
N ARG A 282 -3.82 39.91 -31.99
CA ARG A 282 -5.11 39.94 -31.30
C ARG A 282 -5.43 38.65 -30.53
N HIS A 283 -5.03 37.50 -31.06
CA HIS A 283 -5.28 36.19 -30.44
C HIS A 283 -4.15 35.70 -29.53
N ALA A 284 -3.03 36.42 -29.43
CA ALA A 284 -1.86 35.98 -28.66
C ALA A 284 -2.14 35.78 -27.15
N PRO A 285 -2.93 36.63 -26.45
CA PRO A 285 -3.26 36.41 -25.03
C PRO A 285 -4.06 35.12 -24.81
N LEU A 286 -5.10 34.90 -25.64
CA LEU A 286 -5.93 33.71 -25.56
C LEU A 286 -5.14 32.44 -25.92
N ALA A 287 -4.30 32.52 -26.96
CA ALA A 287 -3.40 31.44 -27.34
C ALA A 287 -2.44 31.09 -26.19
N LEU A 288 -1.85 32.08 -25.50
CA LEU A 288 -0.99 31.84 -24.34
C LEU A 288 -1.74 31.11 -23.21
N LEU A 289 -2.96 31.57 -22.89
CA LEU A 289 -3.79 31.00 -21.82
C LEU A 289 -4.30 29.58 -22.12
N ILE A 290 -4.34 29.17 -23.39
CA ILE A 290 -4.75 27.82 -23.81
C ILE A 290 -3.54 26.91 -24.02
N LEU A 291 -2.54 27.38 -24.78
CA LEU A 291 -1.40 26.58 -25.20
C LEU A 291 -0.45 26.29 -24.05
N ALA A 292 -0.24 27.20 -23.10
CA ALA A 292 0.66 26.93 -21.98
C ALA A 292 0.14 25.81 -21.05
N PRO A 293 -1.14 25.81 -20.61
CA PRO A 293 -1.69 24.67 -19.88
C PRO A 293 -1.75 23.37 -20.71
N ALA A 294 -2.07 23.47 -22.02
CA ALA A 294 -2.10 22.30 -22.90
C ALA A 294 -0.71 21.67 -23.05
N TRP A 295 0.33 22.49 -23.19
CA TRP A 295 1.73 22.06 -23.21
C TRP A 295 2.11 21.31 -21.93
N LEU A 296 1.79 21.90 -20.76
CA LEU A 296 2.05 21.28 -19.47
C LEU A 296 1.31 19.95 -19.31
N LEU A 297 0.05 19.88 -19.76
CA LEU A 297 -0.77 18.66 -19.71
C LEU A 297 -0.17 17.55 -20.57
N VAL A 298 0.19 17.85 -21.82
CA VAL A 298 0.79 16.88 -22.75
C VAL A 298 2.16 16.43 -22.24
N GLY A 299 2.99 17.36 -21.77
CA GLY A 299 4.29 17.06 -21.17
C GLY A 299 4.18 16.19 -19.92
N SER A 300 3.22 16.49 -19.03
CA SER A 300 2.95 15.69 -17.83
C SER A 300 2.42 14.30 -18.17
N ALA A 301 1.54 14.19 -19.18
CA ALA A 301 1.01 12.91 -19.63
C ALA A 301 2.12 12.00 -20.18
N ARG A 302 2.97 12.53 -21.07
CA ARG A 302 4.13 11.78 -21.58
C ARG A 302 5.09 11.37 -20.47
N ALA A 303 5.45 12.31 -19.59
CA ALA A 303 6.34 12.02 -18.48
C ALA A 303 5.76 10.96 -17.52
N TYR A 304 4.44 10.90 -17.33
CA TYR A 304 3.81 9.89 -16.49
C TYR A 304 3.70 8.52 -17.19
N PHE A 305 3.12 8.49 -18.40
CA PHE A 305 2.78 7.24 -19.09
C PHE A 305 3.95 6.61 -19.85
N ASP A 306 4.90 7.41 -20.35
CA ASP A 306 6.04 6.93 -21.11
C ASP A 306 7.28 6.83 -20.22
N ASP A 307 7.68 7.94 -19.57
CA ASP A 307 8.92 7.97 -18.80
C ASP A 307 8.78 7.28 -17.44
N TYR A 308 7.85 7.72 -16.59
CA TYR A 308 7.72 7.24 -15.22
C TYR A 308 7.29 5.77 -15.16
N ALA A 309 6.21 5.40 -15.85
CA ALA A 309 5.70 4.03 -15.85
C ALA A 309 6.70 2.99 -16.40
N GLY A 310 7.62 3.40 -17.29
CA GLY A 310 8.64 2.53 -17.88
C GLY A 310 9.85 2.25 -16.98
N ARG A 311 10.08 3.04 -15.92
CA ARG A 311 11.31 3.01 -15.11
C ARG A 311 11.40 1.76 -14.24
N PRO A 312 12.58 1.10 -14.13
CA PRO A 312 12.81 0.01 -13.20
C PRO A 312 12.53 0.39 -11.74
N GLU A 313 12.87 1.61 -11.34
CA GLU A 313 12.68 2.08 -9.96
C GLU A 313 11.20 2.15 -9.57
N VAL A 314 10.31 2.43 -10.54
CA VAL A 314 8.87 2.46 -10.33
C VAL A 314 8.31 1.04 -10.20
N TYR A 315 8.85 0.08 -10.94
CA TYR A 315 8.52 -1.33 -10.81
C TYR A 315 8.79 -1.83 -9.38
N ASP A 316 9.94 -1.48 -8.82
CA ASP A 316 10.31 -1.86 -7.45
C ASP A 316 9.47 -1.11 -6.41
N ALA A 317 9.29 0.21 -6.57
CA ALA A 317 8.50 1.04 -5.65
C ALA A 317 7.06 0.56 -5.44
N PHE A 318 6.45 -0.09 -6.44
CA PHE A 318 5.08 -0.59 -6.38
C PHE A 318 4.96 -2.11 -6.19
N ASN A 319 6.05 -2.79 -5.79
CA ASN A 319 6.08 -4.24 -5.60
C ASN A 319 5.60 -5.02 -6.84
N ALA A 320 5.89 -4.52 -8.05
CA ALA A 320 5.38 -5.12 -9.28
C ALA A 320 5.85 -6.57 -9.46
N ALA A 321 7.06 -6.91 -9.00
CA ALA A 321 7.54 -8.30 -8.99
C ALA A 321 6.64 -9.24 -8.18
N ALA A 322 6.17 -8.81 -7.00
CA ALA A 322 5.26 -9.61 -6.19
C ALA A 322 3.87 -9.74 -6.83
N VAL A 323 3.42 -8.71 -7.56
CA VAL A 323 2.17 -8.77 -8.34
C VAL A 323 2.30 -9.80 -9.47
N GLU A 324 3.39 -9.74 -10.25
CA GLU A 324 3.65 -10.67 -11.35
C GLU A 324 3.78 -12.11 -10.85
N ARG A 325 4.50 -12.35 -9.74
CA ARG A 325 4.54 -13.67 -9.10
C ARG A 325 3.18 -14.13 -8.59
N GLY A 326 2.41 -13.24 -7.96
CA GLY A 326 1.06 -13.56 -7.50
C GLY A 326 0.13 -13.95 -8.65
N GLN A 327 0.26 -13.29 -9.80
CA GLN A 327 -0.47 -13.63 -11.03
C GLN A 327 0.02 -14.94 -11.65
N ALA A 328 1.34 -15.17 -11.69
CA ALA A 328 1.93 -16.42 -12.16
C ALA A 328 1.45 -17.61 -11.33
N LEU A 329 1.43 -17.46 -9.99
CA LEU A 329 0.89 -18.45 -9.06
C LEU A 329 -0.60 -18.71 -9.32
N ALA A 330 -1.40 -17.67 -9.53
CA ALA A 330 -2.83 -17.79 -9.81
C ALA A 330 -3.14 -18.42 -11.18
N ALA A 331 -2.23 -18.25 -12.15
CA ALA A 331 -2.34 -18.79 -13.50
C ALA A 331 -1.91 -20.27 -13.59
N LEU A 332 -1.32 -20.83 -12.53
CA LEU A 332 -0.98 -22.24 -12.48
C LEU A 332 -2.23 -23.12 -12.71
N PRO A 333 -2.09 -24.25 -13.43
CA PRO A 333 -3.16 -25.22 -13.57
C PRO A 333 -3.70 -25.65 -12.20
N ALA A 334 -5.03 -25.83 -12.11
CA ALA A 334 -5.69 -26.25 -10.88
C ALA A 334 -5.11 -27.59 -10.38
N GLY A 335 -4.85 -27.65 -9.08
CA GLY A 335 -4.30 -28.84 -8.44
C GLY A 335 -3.70 -28.51 -7.06
N PRO A 336 -3.27 -29.52 -6.30
CA PRO A 336 -2.58 -29.36 -5.03
C PRO A 336 -1.30 -28.53 -5.20
N LEU A 337 -1.33 -27.31 -4.67
CA LEU A 337 -0.23 -26.37 -4.65
C LEU A 337 0.26 -26.17 -3.21
N TYR A 338 1.53 -26.38 -2.98
CA TYR A 338 2.23 -26.08 -1.74
C TYR A 338 3.21 -24.95 -1.99
N VAL A 339 3.31 -24.02 -1.05
CA VAL A 339 4.16 -22.83 -1.18
C VAL A 339 5.00 -22.64 0.05
N THR A 340 6.17 -22.02 -0.12
CA THR A 340 7.00 -21.64 1.02
C THR A 340 6.35 -20.53 1.85
N PRO A 341 6.64 -20.47 3.17
CA PRO A 341 6.19 -19.35 4.01
C PRO A 341 6.68 -17.99 3.51
N ALA A 342 7.91 -17.90 2.98
CA ALA A 342 8.46 -16.65 2.45
C ALA A 342 7.63 -16.11 1.28
N LEU A 343 7.14 -16.99 0.40
CA LEU A 343 6.25 -16.63 -0.68
C LEU A 343 4.86 -16.21 -0.16
N TRP A 344 4.25 -17.02 0.71
CA TRP A 344 2.86 -16.81 1.14
C TRP A 344 2.66 -15.66 2.15
N ASN A 345 3.71 -15.31 2.90
CA ASN A 345 3.68 -14.19 3.84
C ASN A 345 3.61 -12.83 3.13
N GLN A 346 3.89 -12.77 1.83
CA GLN A 346 3.73 -11.54 1.04
C GLN A 346 2.24 -11.24 0.82
N SER A 347 1.78 -10.14 1.42
CA SER A 347 0.36 -9.74 1.40
C SER A 347 -0.25 -9.60 0.00
N VAL A 348 0.54 -9.13 -0.97
CA VAL A 348 0.12 -8.98 -2.38
C VAL A 348 -0.18 -10.34 -3.02
N ILE A 349 0.71 -11.33 -2.83
CA ILE A 349 0.56 -12.68 -3.37
C ILE A 349 -0.68 -13.34 -2.78
N ARG A 350 -0.84 -13.28 -1.44
CA ARG A 350 -2.03 -13.81 -0.78
C ARG A 350 -3.32 -13.16 -1.28
N PHE A 351 -3.34 -11.83 -1.43
CA PHE A 351 -4.50 -11.10 -1.92
C PHE A 351 -4.92 -11.52 -3.34
N LEU A 352 -3.95 -11.72 -4.23
CA LEU A 352 -4.21 -12.14 -5.62
C LEU A 352 -4.66 -13.61 -5.73
N ASN A 353 -4.40 -14.44 -4.71
CA ASN A 353 -4.69 -15.87 -4.71
C ASN A 353 -5.81 -16.26 -3.72
N LEU A 354 -6.60 -15.30 -3.20
CA LEU A 354 -7.68 -15.58 -2.25
C LEU A 354 -8.76 -16.55 -2.78
N GLN A 355 -8.98 -16.56 -4.10
CA GLN A 355 -9.96 -17.43 -4.73
C GLN A 355 -9.50 -18.89 -4.82
N ARG A 356 -8.20 -19.11 -4.84
CA ARG A 356 -7.55 -20.43 -4.94
C ARG A 356 -6.29 -20.42 -4.08
N PRO A 357 -6.43 -20.43 -2.74
CA PRO A 357 -5.26 -20.48 -1.87
C PRO A 357 -4.50 -21.80 -2.09
N PRO A 358 -3.20 -21.83 -1.78
CA PRO A 358 -2.43 -23.06 -1.77
C PRO A 358 -3.06 -24.04 -0.77
N ARG A 359 -2.90 -25.32 -1.07
CA ARG A 359 -3.36 -26.42 -0.19
C ARG A 359 -2.59 -26.45 1.12
N GLY A 360 -1.30 -26.12 1.09
CA GLY A 360 -0.47 -26.03 2.28
C GLY A 360 0.64 -25.00 2.13
N VAL A 361 1.09 -24.45 3.25
CA VAL A 361 2.20 -23.51 3.33
C VAL A 361 3.24 -24.15 4.23
N PHE A 362 4.37 -24.57 3.65
CA PHE A 362 5.44 -25.23 4.40
C PHE A 362 6.76 -25.16 3.66
N ASP A 363 7.83 -25.56 4.33
CA ASP A 363 9.17 -25.59 3.74
C ASP A 363 9.46 -26.97 3.10
N PRO A 364 9.42 -27.10 1.76
CA PRO A 364 9.67 -28.35 1.07
C PRO A 364 11.13 -28.83 1.16
N ARG A 365 12.04 -28.04 1.74
CA ARG A 365 13.39 -28.53 2.08
C ARG A 365 13.37 -29.51 3.25
N GLN A 366 12.36 -29.43 4.11
CA GLN A 366 12.25 -30.26 5.30
C GLN A 366 11.62 -31.63 5.01
N GLY A 367 10.98 -31.78 3.83
CA GLY A 367 10.33 -33.01 3.39
C GLY A 367 9.30 -32.72 2.29
N MET A 368 8.47 -33.71 1.97
CA MET A 368 7.43 -33.57 0.93
C MET A 368 6.05 -33.88 1.48
N VAL A 369 5.04 -33.22 0.92
CA VAL A 369 3.63 -33.48 1.23
C VAL A 369 2.94 -33.85 -0.07
N PHE A 370 2.54 -35.11 -0.18
CA PHE A 370 1.83 -35.62 -1.33
C PHE A 370 0.32 -35.60 -1.05
N PRO A 371 -0.48 -35.05 -1.97
CA PRO A 371 -1.93 -35.09 -1.85
C PRO A 371 -2.44 -36.54 -1.98
N HIS A 372 -3.64 -36.80 -1.45
CA HIS A 372 -4.35 -38.03 -1.76
C HIS A 372 -4.76 -38.06 -3.24
N ASN A 373 -4.90 -39.26 -3.82
CA ASN A 373 -5.51 -39.41 -5.14
C ASN A 373 -6.90 -38.76 -5.13
N TYR A 374 -7.20 -37.86 -6.07
CA TYR A 374 -8.49 -37.21 -6.17
C TYR A 374 -9.30 -37.87 -7.27
N ARG A 375 -10.50 -38.33 -6.91
CA ARG A 375 -11.45 -38.91 -7.84
C ARG A 375 -12.33 -37.79 -8.42
N VAL A 376 -12.37 -37.68 -9.74
CA VAL A 376 -13.26 -36.74 -10.45
C VAL A 376 -14.27 -37.55 -11.25
N PRO A 377 -15.57 -37.23 -11.21
CA PRO A 377 -16.54 -37.90 -12.07
C PRO A 377 -16.20 -37.64 -13.55
N ASP A 378 -16.13 -38.69 -14.35
CA ASP A 378 -16.05 -38.61 -15.80
C ASP A 378 -17.37 -38.09 -16.40
N PRO A 379 -17.46 -37.82 -17.71
CA PRO A 379 -18.69 -37.37 -18.36
C PRO A 379 -19.89 -38.31 -18.13
N GLU A 380 -19.65 -39.58 -17.82
CA GLU A 380 -20.63 -40.62 -17.50
C GLU A 380 -20.95 -40.71 -15.99
N GLY A 381 -20.32 -39.88 -15.15
CA GLY A 381 -20.52 -39.80 -13.70
C GLY A 381 -19.73 -40.83 -12.89
N LYS A 382 -18.86 -41.64 -13.52
CA LYS A 382 -18.00 -42.61 -12.84
C LYS A 382 -16.76 -41.90 -12.30
N LEU A 383 -16.46 -42.14 -11.03
CA LEU A 383 -15.29 -41.58 -10.38
C LEU A 383 -14.00 -42.15 -10.99
N VAL A 384 -13.28 -41.33 -11.76
CA VAL A 384 -11.96 -41.65 -12.32
C VAL A 384 -10.88 -41.08 -11.40
N GLU A 385 -9.93 -41.93 -11.07
CA GLU A 385 -8.76 -41.55 -10.29
C GLU A 385 -7.80 -40.75 -11.19
N LEU A 386 -7.72 -39.44 -10.97
CA LEU A 386 -6.73 -38.63 -11.66
C LEU A 386 -5.36 -38.88 -11.01
N ARG A 387 -4.31 -38.95 -11.84
CA ARG A 387 -2.94 -39.08 -11.35
C ARG A 387 -2.68 -37.95 -10.35
N ALA A 388 -2.27 -38.29 -9.13
CA ALA A 388 -1.86 -37.32 -8.13
C ALA A 388 -0.85 -36.35 -8.74
N LEU A 389 -0.98 -35.07 -8.44
CA LEU A 389 0.00 -34.06 -8.83
C LEU A 389 0.26 -33.19 -7.62
N ALA A 390 1.53 -32.99 -7.29
CA ALA A 390 1.95 -32.07 -6.25
C ALA A 390 2.80 -30.97 -6.90
N ARG A 391 2.42 -29.72 -6.69
CA ARG A 391 3.23 -28.57 -7.10
C ARG A 391 3.80 -27.86 -5.88
N TYR A 392 5.06 -27.50 -5.95
CA TYR A 392 5.78 -26.77 -4.91
C TYR A 392 6.26 -25.46 -5.51
N ALA A 393 6.02 -24.32 -4.87
CA ALA A 393 6.49 -23.03 -5.35
C ALA A 393 7.29 -22.29 -4.29
N PHE A 394 8.41 -21.71 -4.74
CA PHE A 394 9.41 -21.02 -3.94
C PHE A 394 9.45 -19.55 -4.33
N ASP A 395 9.73 -18.69 -3.36
CA ASP A 395 10.07 -17.31 -3.69
C ASP A 395 11.47 -17.27 -4.32
N PRO A 396 11.74 -16.41 -5.32
CA PRO A 396 13.07 -16.26 -5.91
C PRO A 396 14.18 -15.91 -4.91
N VAL A 397 13.86 -15.29 -3.76
CA VAL A 397 14.85 -15.08 -2.68
C VAL A 397 15.35 -16.40 -2.08
N GLU A 398 14.60 -17.48 -2.27
CA GLU A 398 14.91 -18.85 -1.85
C GLU A 398 15.49 -19.68 -3.01
N ARG A 399 16.20 -19.05 -3.97
CA ARG A 399 16.79 -19.76 -5.12
C ARG A 399 17.70 -20.90 -4.70
N ASP A 400 18.64 -20.66 -3.80
CA ASP A 400 19.58 -21.69 -3.33
C ASP A 400 18.84 -22.87 -2.68
N ALA A 401 17.73 -22.57 -1.99
CA ALA A 401 16.84 -23.56 -1.40
C ALA A 401 16.08 -24.36 -2.46
N ALA A 402 15.61 -23.71 -3.52
CA ALA A 402 14.97 -24.35 -4.66
C ALA A 402 15.97 -25.23 -5.45
N GLU A 403 17.23 -24.81 -5.56
CA GLU A 403 18.31 -25.60 -6.17
C GLU A 403 18.63 -26.85 -5.35
N ALA A 404 18.79 -26.72 -4.02
CA ALA A 404 18.95 -27.87 -3.13
C ALA A 404 17.75 -28.83 -3.17
N PHE A 405 16.53 -28.30 -3.33
CA PHE A 405 15.33 -29.12 -3.55
C PHE A 405 15.42 -29.91 -4.87
N ALA A 406 15.86 -29.26 -5.95
CA ALA A 406 16.03 -29.89 -7.26
C ALA A 406 17.10 -31.00 -7.23
N GLU A 407 18.22 -30.78 -6.52
CA GLU A 407 19.26 -31.79 -6.33
C GLU A 407 18.75 -33.01 -5.55
N ARG A 408 17.94 -32.78 -4.51
CA ARG A 408 17.35 -33.86 -3.69
C ARG A 408 16.26 -34.62 -4.43
N TRP A 409 15.49 -33.95 -5.28
CA TRP A 409 14.34 -34.51 -6.01
C TRP A 409 14.47 -34.29 -7.51
N PRO A 410 15.47 -34.89 -8.19
CA PRO A 410 15.78 -34.61 -9.59
C PRO A 410 14.68 -35.03 -10.57
N ILE A 411 13.74 -35.87 -10.13
CA ILE A 411 12.59 -36.29 -10.93
C ILE A 411 11.48 -35.24 -10.98
N ALA A 412 11.53 -34.18 -10.14
CA ALA A 412 10.54 -33.11 -10.14
C ALA A 412 10.78 -32.16 -11.31
N GLU A 413 9.74 -31.87 -12.09
CA GLU A 413 9.84 -30.95 -13.23
C GLU A 413 9.89 -29.50 -12.76
N ARG A 414 11.02 -28.82 -13.01
CA ARG A 414 11.22 -27.40 -12.70
C ARG A 414 10.60 -26.51 -13.79
N ALA A 415 9.94 -25.44 -13.36
CA ALA A 415 9.55 -24.33 -14.20
C ALA A 415 9.75 -23.01 -13.46
N ASP A 416 10.49 -22.08 -14.07
CA ASP A 416 10.64 -20.70 -13.61
C ASP A 416 9.58 -19.83 -14.30
N LEU A 417 8.62 -19.33 -13.51
CA LEU A 417 7.39 -18.68 -13.98
C LEU A 417 7.38 -17.19 -13.64
N GLY A 418 7.01 -16.37 -14.62
CA GLY A 418 6.94 -14.91 -14.46
C GLY A 418 8.07 -14.20 -15.19
N GLY A 419 8.23 -12.91 -14.88
CA GLY A 419 9.17 -12.01 -15.53
C GLY A 419 8.71 -11.61 -16.93
N ARG A 420 8.58 -10.30 -17.19
CA ARG A 420 8.47 -9.82 -18.58
C ARG A 420 9.74 -10.19 -19.33
N ALA A 421 9.63 -10.98 -20.39
CA ALA A 421 10.72 -11.26 -21.31
C ALA A 421 11.40 -9.94 -21.76
N GLY A 422 12.73 -9.87 -21.63
CA GLY A 422 13.52 -8.70 -22.05
C GLY A 422 13.99 -7.74 -20.95
N ARG A 423 13.84 -8.06 -19.65
CA ARG A 423 14.48 -7.30 -18.56
C ARG A 423 15.66 -8.07 -17.93
N PRO A 424 16.81 -7.43 -17.66
CA PRO A 424 17.99 -8.11 -17.12
C PRO A 424 17.81 -8.79 -15.75
N SER A 425 16.74 -8.48 -15.01
CA SER A 425 16.40 -9.09 -13.72
C SER A 425 15.31 -10.18 -13.79
N ALA A 426 14.86 -10.56 -15.00
CA ALA A 426 13.75 -11.50 -15.17
C ALA A 426 14.06 -12.82 -14.43
N ASP A 427 15.25 -13.39 -14.61
CA ASP A 427 15.59 -14.66 -13.97
C ASP A 427 15.58 -14.57 -12.45
N ALA A 428 16.10 -13.48 -11.86
CA ALA A 428 16.18 -13.28 -10.41
C ALA A 428 14.84 -13.01 -9.72
N THR A 429 13.77 -12.74 -10.48
CA THR A 429 12.45 -12.36 -9.93
C THR A 429 11.34 -13.37 -10.24
N ASN A 430 11.67 -14.42 -10.98
CA ASN A 430 10.74 -15.48 -11.36
C ASN A 430 10.34 -16.34 -10.15
N LEU A 431 9.07 -16.71 -10.11
CA LEU A 431 8.55 -17.74 -9.24
C LEU A 431 9.16 -19.07 -9.65
N ILE A 432 9.82 -19.77 -8.74
CA ILE A 432 10.38 -21.09 -9.03
C ILE A 432 9.36 -22.13 -8.63
N SER A 433 8.97 -23.01 -9.54
CA SER A 433 7.98 -24.06 -9.28
C SER A 433 8.50 -25.44 -9.68
N PHE A 434 8.07 -26.46 -8.94
CA PHE A 434 8.38 -27.86 -9.19
C PHE A 434 7.08 -28.65 -9.24
N THR A 435 6.94 -29.52 -10.23
CA THR A 435 5.76 -30.38 -10.39
C THR A 435 6.18 -31.85 -10.32
N LEU A 436 5.46 -32.62 -9.50
CA LEU A 436 5.57 -34.07 -9.43
C LEU A 436 4.24 -34.70 -9.82
N TYR A 437 4.29 -35.66 -10.75
CA TYR A 437 3.13 -36.44 -11.19
C TYR A 437 3.03 -37.76 -10.42
N GLY A 438 1.85 -38.39 -10.48
CA GLY A 438 1.53 -39.52 -9.62
C GLY A 438 2.47 -40.70 -9.79
N ASN A 439 2.90 -41.00 -11.02
CA ASN A 439 3.90 -42.05 -11.26
C ASN A 439 5.26 -41.74 -10.63
N GLN A 440 5.67 -40.47 -10.56
CA GLN A 440 6.91 -40.05 -9.90
C GLN A 440 6.76 -40.13 -8.38
N ILE A 441 5.60 -39.72 -7.84
CA ILE A 441 5.28 -39.85 -6.41
C ILE A 441 5.32 -41.33 -5.99
N GLU A 442 4.67 -42.22 -6.75
CA GLU A 442 4.71 -43.66 -6.49
C GLU A 442 6.11 -44.23 -6.62
N ALA A 443 6.91 -43.78 -7.60
CA ALA A 443 8.30 -44.19 -7.73
C ALA A 443 9.17 -43.76 -6.53
N ILE A 444 8.90 -42.60 -5.91
CA ILE A 444 9.55 -42.19 -4.65
C ILE A 444 9.10 -43.12 -3.52
N LEU A 445 7.80 -43.31 -3.35
CA LEU A 445 7.25 -44.12 -2.26
C LEU A 445 7.64 -45.60 -2.35
N ALA A 446 7.87 -46.13 -3.56
CA ALA A 446 8.32 -47.51 -3.78
C ALA A 446 9.79 -47.75 -3.38
N GLN A 447 10.58 -46.69 -3.17
CA GLN A 447 11.93 -46.81 -2.62
C GLN A 447 11.94 -46.99 -1.09
N LEU A 448 10.79 -46.85 -0.43
CA LEU A 448 10.64 -47.08 1.00
C LEU A 448 10.03 -48.47 1.24
N THR A 449 10.51 -49.15 2.27
CA THR A 449 9.97 -50.43 2.72
C THR A 449 8.62 -50.21 3.38
N GLU A 450 7.60 -50.93 2.90
CA GLU A 450 6.26 -50.93 3.49
C GLU A 450 6.24 -51.68 4.82
N LEU A 451 5.54 -51.11 5.80
CA LEU A 451 5.34 -51.72 7.11
C LEU A 451 4.06 -52.55 7.09
N ASP A 452 4.17 -53.83 7.44
CA ASP A 452 3.04 -54.76 7.56
C ASP A 452 3.05 -55.45 8.93
N PRO A 453 2.11 -55.12 9.86
CA PRO A 453 1.09 -54.08 9.71
C PRO A 453 1.67 -52.65 9.82
N PRO A 454 0.99 -51.63 9.28
CA PRO A 454 1.38 -50.23 9.49
C PRO A 454 1.17 -49.82 10.94
N ILE A 455 1.97 -48.88 11.44
CA ILE A 455 1.94 -48.44 12.85
C ILE A 455 1.03 -47.22 12.99
N GLN A 456 -0.08 -47.34 13.71
CA GLN A 456 -1.02 -46.24 13.91
C GLN A 456 -0.82 -45.55 15.26
N PHE A 457 -0.79 -44.22 15.27
CA PHE A 457 -0.67 -43.36 16.45
C PHE A 457 -1.96 -42.56 16.65
N GLY A 458 -2.70 -42.89 17.71
CA GLY A 458 -4.03 -42.37 17.95
C GLY A 458 -4.97 -42.64 16.77
N PRO A 459 -6.02 -41.82 16.58
CA PRO A 459 -6.92 -41.97 15.44
C PRO A 459 -6.46 -41.23 14.17
N ASN A 460 -5.35 -40.48 14.23
CA ASN A 460 -5.04 -39.44 13.23
C ASN A 460 -3.83 -39.75 12.34
N LEU A 461 -2.80 -40.41 12.87
CA LEU A 461 -1.49 -40.52 12.22
C LEU A 461 -1.13 -41.99 12.03
N ARG A 462 -0.58 -42.34 10.87
CA ARG A 462 -0.11 -43.70 10.58
C ARG A 462 1.24 -43.68 9.89
N LEU A 463 2.20 -44.47 10.38
CA LEU A 463 3.46 -44.73 9.68
C LEU A 463 3.25 -45.90 8.73
N GLU A 464 3.40 -45.65 7.43
CA GLU A 464 3.16 -46.68 6.40
C GLU A 464 4.45 -47.25 5.84
N ARG A 465 5.49 -46.43 5.66
CA ARG A 465 6.74 -46.85 5.05
C ARG A 465 7.94 -46.19 5.70
N LEU A 466 9.08 -46.88 5.67
CA LEU A 466 10.36 -46.31 6.08
C LEU A 466 11.49 -46.76 5.17
N ARG A 467 12.55 -45.95 5.12
CA ARG A 467 13.86 -46.33 4.58
C ARG A 467 14.92 -45.94 5.59
N THR A 468 15.90 -46.81 5.79
CA THR A 468 17.11 -46.53 6.56
C THR A 468 18.33 -46.67 5.64
N SER A 469 19.41 -45.93 5.92
CA SER A 469 20.71 -46.22 5.33
C SER A 469 21.23 -47.60 5.79
N SER A 470 22.20 -48.14 5.07
CA SER A 470 22.73 -49.49 5.32
C SER A 470 23.41 -49.64 6.67
N GLU A 471 23.24 -50.81 7.29
CA GLU A 471 23.98 -51.29 8.46
C GLU A 471 25.20 -52.12 8.01
N PRO A 472 26.31 -52.17 8.78
CA PRO A 472 26.51 -51.58 10.12
C PRO A 472 26.92 -50.10 10.08
N LEU A 473 26.51 -49.35 11.10
CA LEU A 473 26.90 -47.95 11.33
C LEU A 473 28.13 -47.86 12.24
N GLN A 474 29.04 -46.93 11.96
CA GLN A 474 30.17 -46.62 12.84
C GLN A 474 29.87 -45.39 13.72
N PRO A 475 30.47 -45.30 14.93
CA PRO A 475 30.42 -44.08 15.73
C PRO A 475 30.85 -42.84 14.92
N GLY A 476 30.11 -41.74 15.04
CA GLY A 476 30.33 -40.51 14.27
C GLY A 476 29.75 -40.54 12.84
N GLN A 477 29.21 -41.66 12.37
CA GLN A 477 28.43 -41.68 11.12
C GLN A 477 26.98 -41.25 11.36
N SER A 478 26.30 -40.87 10.28
CA SER A 478 24.88 -40.55 10.31
C SER A 478 24.03 -41.70 9.78
N LEU A 479 22.94 -42.00 10.49
CA LEU A 479 21.85 -42.84 10.01
C LEU A 479 20.85 -41.96 9.27
N ASP A 480 20.79 -42.13 7.95
CA ASP A 480 19.79 -41.44 7.13
C ASP A 480 18.49 -42.24 7.11
N LEU A 481 17.39 -41.55 7.39
CA LEU A 481 16.05 -42.10 7.50
C LEU A 481 15.10 -41.34 6.60
N ALA A 482 14.12 -42.03 6.03
CA ALA A 482 12.96 -41.41 5.41
C ALA A 482 11.70 -42.11 5.91
N LEU A 483 10.80 -41.35 6.54
CA LEU A 483 9.55 -41.85 7.10
C LEU A 483 8.38 -41.34 6.25
N ALA A 484 7.54 -42.24 5.74
CA ALA A 484 6.30 -41.86 5.05
C ALA A 484 5.11 -42.05 5.99
N TRP A 485 4.56 -40.92 6.42
CA TRP A 485 3.36 -40.84 7.22
C TRP A 485 2.12 -40.70 6.35
N TYR A 486 1.00 -41.23 6.82
CA TYR A 486 -0.33 -41.06 6.25
C TYR A 486 -1.22 -40.37 7.26
N ALA A 487 -1.84 -39.26 6.85
CA ALA A 487 -2.77 -38.50 7.66
C ALA A 487 -4.18 -39.09 7.52
N LEU A 488 -4.67 -39.77 8.56
CA LEU A 488 -6.06 -40.24 8.63
C LEU A 488 -7.02 -39.06 8.85
N ALA A 489 -6.63 -38.14 9.73
CA ALA A 489 -7.33 -36.89 9.98
C ALA A 489 -6.40 -35.86 10.63
N PRO A 490 -6.69 -34.54 10.51
CA PRO A 490 -5.94 -33.52 11.23
C PRO A 490 -5.99 -33.75 12.75
N THR A 491 -4.85 -33.59 13.42
CA THR A 491 -4.81 -33.65 14.89
C THR A 491 -5.46 -32.40 15.51
N ALA A 492 -5.97 -32.51 16.73
CA ALA A 492 -6.56 -31.36 17.44
C ALA A 492 -5.51 -30.31 17.86
N LEU A 493 -4.27 -30.77 18.09
CA LEU A 493 -3.16 -29.93 18.51
C LEU A 493 -1.87 -30.37 17.82
N ASP A 494 -0.87 -29.49 17.77
CA ASP A 494 0.43 -29.81 17.19
C ASP A 494 1.17 -30.80 18.08
N HIS A 495 1.58 -31.93 17.51
CA HIS A 495 2.36 -32.96 18.18
C HIS A 495 3.81 -32.94 17.69
N ASN A 496 4.75 -33.25 18.58
CA ASN A 496 6.14 -33.52 18.24
C ASN A 496 6.34 -35.02 18.01
N PHE A 497 7.33 -35.32 17.17
CA PHE A 497 7.79 -36.67 16.91
C PHE A 497 9.18 -36.85 17.51
N PHE A 498 9.40 -37.99 18.17
CA PHE A 498 10.73 -38.42 18.57
C PHE A 498 11.08 -39.75 17.90
N LEU A 499 12.38 -39.92 17.61
CA LEU A 499 13.00 -41.14 17.13
C LEU A 499 14.36 -41.27 17.80
N ARG A 500 14.59 -42.37 18.52
CA ARG A 500 15.83 -42.63 19.24
C ARG A 500 16.42 -43.95 18.78
N LEU A 501 17.69 -43.94 18.41
CA LEU A 501 18.50 -45.14 18.28
C LEU A 501 19.02 -45.49 19.68
N VAL A 502 18.63 -46.64 20.22
CA VAL A 502 19.01 -47.06 21.58
C VAL A 502 19.81 -48.35 21.55
N SER A 503 20.85 -48.44 22.37
CA SER A 503 21.64 -49.66 22.55
C SER A 503 20.80 -50.73 23.25
N GLN A 504 20.78 -51.95 22.72
CA GLN A 504 20.10 -53.07 23.38
C GLN A 504 20.86 -53.59 24.60
N ALA A 505 22.15 -53.26 24.74
CA ALA A 505 22.99 -53.75 25.84
C ALA A 505 22.71 -53.01 27.16
N ASP A 506 22.51 -51.70 27.10
CA ASP A 506 22.40 -50.83 28.28
C ASP A 506 21.24 -49.81 28.20
N GLY A 507 20.49 -49.78 27.10
CA GLY A 507 19.38 -48.85 26.89
C GLY A 507 19.79 -47.39 26.63
N SER A 508 21.10 -47.14 26.45
CA SER A 508 21.60 -45.77 26.20
C SER A 508 21.15 -45.25 24.84
N THR A 509 20.84 -43.95 24.75
CA THR A 509 20.52 -43.28 23.48
C THR A 509 21.81 -43.04 22.70
N LEU A 510 21.95 -43.67 21.55
CA LEU A 510 23.09 -43.57 20.63
C LEU A 510 22.96 -42.40 19.66
N ALA A 511 21.74 -42.10 19.23
CA ALA A 511 21.38 -40.99 18.36
C ALA A 511 19.90 -40.65 18.55
N GLN A 512 19.48 -39.41 18.29
CA GLN A 512 18.06 -39.05 18.40
C GLN A 512 17.64 -37.87 17.53
N PHE A 513 16.37 -37.88 17.14
CA PHE A 513 15.60 -36.73 16.69
C PHE A 513 14.46 -36.54 17.67
N ASP A 514 14.22 -35.28 18.07
CA ASP A 514 13.08 -34.90 18.89
C ASP A 514 12.65 -33.48 18.51
N GLY A 515 11.45 -33.35 17.96
CA GLY A 515 10.95 -32.05 17.53
C GLY A 515 9.69 -32.11 16.66
N PRO A 516 9.24 -30.94 16.17
CA PRO A 516 8.07 -30.87 15.32
C PRO A 516 8.36 -31.46 13.93
N PRO A 517 7.33 -32.02 13.25
CA PRO A 517 7.51 -32.56 11.91
C PRO A 517 7.89 -31.47 10.90
N LEU A 518 8.70 -31.85 9.92
CA LEU A 518 9.20 -30.95 8.86
C LEU A 518 9.77 -29.63 9.41
N GLY A 519 10.51 -29.71 10.52
CA GLY A 519 11.11 -28.54 11.18
C GLY A 519 10.09 -27.53 11.72
N GLY A 520 8.83 -27.94 11.94
CA GLY A 520 7.74 -27.07 12.38
C GLY A 520 7.07 -26.28 11.26
N SER A 521 7.49 -26.46 10.00
CA SER A 521 6.88 -25.76 8.86
C SER A 521 5.54 -26.34 8.42
N TYR A 522 5.24 -27.59 8.81
CA TYR A 522 3.98 -28.26 8.51
C TYR A 522 3.46 -29.07 9.71
N PRO A 523 2.87 -28.40 10.72
CA PRO A 523 2.43 -29.06 11.94
C PRO A 523 1.25 -30.02 11.72
N THR A 524 1.06 -30.97 12.62
CA THR A 524 0.06 -32.06 12.48
C THR A 524 -1.39 -31.58 12.46
N THR A 525 -1.68 -30.34 12.87
CA THR A 525 -3.02 -29.72 12.79
C THR A 525 -3.41 -29.32 11.37
N VAL A 526 -2.45 -29.10 10.48
CA VAL A 526 -2.70 -28.69 9.09
C VAL A 526 -2.57 -29.84 8.08
N TRP A 527 -2.29 -31.06 8.54
CA TRP A 527 -2.25 -32.26 7.72
C TRP A 527 -3.68 -32.63 7.32
N ASN A 528 -3.99 -32.55 6.03
CA ASN A 528 -5.32 -32.90 5.53
C ASN A 528 -5.49 -34.42 5.45
N THR A 529 -6.71 -34.90 5.66
CA THR A 529 -7.05 -36.31 5.45
C THR A 529 -6.57 -36.81 4.08
N GLY A 530 -5.88 -37.94 4.11
CA GLY A 530 -5.35 -38.65 2.95
C GLY A 530 -3.98 -38.18 2.47
N GLU A 531 -3.42 -37.11 3.04
CA GLU A 531 -2.06 -36.67 2.70
C GLU A 531 -1.01 -37.67 3.16
N ARG A 532 0.04 -37.82 2.33
CA ARG A 532 1.26 -38.55 2.69
C ARG A 532 2.39 -37.58 2.92
N ILE A 533 3.02 -37.65 4.10
CA ILE A 533 4.11 -36.78 4.49
C ILE A 533 5.39 -37.59 4.48
N LEU A 534 6.28 -37.27 3.55
CA LEU A 534 7.62 -37.86 3.47
C LEU A 534 8.58 -36.99 4.27
N MET A 535 9.03 -37.50 5.41
CA MET A 535 9.90 -36.81 6.34
C MET A 535 11.31 -37.45 6.33
N PRO A 536 12.29 -36.84 5.66
CA PRO A 536 13.70 -37.23 5.80
C PRO A 536 14.23 -36.81 7.18
N LEU A 537 15.02 -37.68 7.80
CA LEU A 537 15.72 -37.43 9.06
C LEU A 537 17.17 -37.90 8.93
N GLN A 538 18.07 -37.24 9.66
CA GLN A 538 19.45 -37.66 9.78
C GLN A 538 19.79 -37.74 11.28
N LEU A 539 20.23 -38.91 11.73
CA LEU A 539 20.60 -39.14 13.12
C LEU A 539 22.10 -39.37 13.23
N GLU A 540 22.82 -38.43 13.84
CA GLU A 540 24.26 -38.58 14.09
C GLU A 540 24.50 -39.55 15.25
N VAL A 541 25.21 -40.65 14.98
CA VAL A 541 25.58 -41.65 15.98
C VAL A 541 26.71 -41.09 16.84
N ALA A 542 26.52 -41.09 18.15
CA ALA A 542 27.51 -40.59 19.11
C ALA A 542 28.90 -41.23 18.87
N ALA A 543 29.96 -40.42 18.89
CA ALA A 543 31.33 -40.88 18.66
C ALA A 543 31.83 -41.94 19.68
N GLY A 544 31.20 -41.99 20.86
CA GLY A 544 31.46 -42.99 21.90
C GLY A 544 30.46 -44.15 21.92
N ALA A 545 29.64 -44.33 20.88
CA ALA A 545 28.62 -45.37 20.85
C ALA A 545 29.26 -46.77 20.99
N PRO A 546 28.82 -47.59 21.97
CA PRO A 546 29.33 -48.95 22.12
C PRO A 546 28.96 -49.81 20.91
N ALA A 547 29.80 -50.79 20.60
CA ALA A 547 29.49 -51.79 19.59
C ALA A 547 28.38 -52.72 20.10
N GLY A 548 27.41 -53.03 19.23
CA GLY A 548 26.36 -53.98 19.55
C GLY A 548 25.06 -53.70 18.79
N PRO A 549 24.05 -54.56 18.97
CA PRO A 549 22.73 -54.34 18.38
C PRO A 549 22.06 -53.11 19.00
N ALA A 550 21.38 -52.34 18.16
CA ALA A 550 20.60 -51.18 18.54
C ALA A 550 19.14 -51.34 18.08
N SER A 551 18.24 -50.54 18.63
CA SER A 551 16.83 -50.51 18.23
C SER A 551 16.35 -49.09 18.05
N LEU A 552 15.43 -48.89 17.11
CA LEU A 552 14.76 -47.62 16.93
C LEU A 552 13.51 -47.57 17.81
N VAL A 553 13.43 -46.55 18.65
CA VAL A 553 12.29 -46.27 19.53
C VAL A 553 11.70 -44.94 19.11
N HIS A 554 10.42 -44.93 18.75
CA HIS A 554 9.75 -43.75 18.22
C HIS A 554 8.37 -43.51 18.84
N GLY A 555 7.87 -42.28 18.69
CA GLY A 555 6.53 -41.94 19.11
C GLY A 555 6.16 -40.49 18.84
N TRP A 556 4.87 -40.21 18.97
CA TRP A 556 4.32 -38.86 18.93
C TRP A 556 3.87 -38.45 20.31
N TYR A 557 4.03 -37.17 20.63
CA TYR A 557 3.64 -36.63 21.92
C TYR A 557 3.23 -35.16 21.83
N ASP A 558 2.43 -34.71 22.78
CA ASP A 558 2.16 -33.30 23.00
C ASP A 558 3.35 -32.68 23.73
N TRP A 559 4.02 -31.71 23.11
CA TRP A 559 5.21 -31.09 23.67
C TRP A 559 4.95 -30.22 24.91
N ARG A 560 3.68 -29.84 25.16
CA ARG A 560 3.30 -28.97 26.28
C ARG A 560 3.27 -29.73 27.61
N ASP A 561 2.86 -31.00 27.59
CA ASP A 561 2.69 -31.83 28.79
C ASP A 561 3.41 -33.18 28.74
N GLY A 562 4.00 -33.54 27.59
CA GLY A 562 4.72 -34.79 27.38
C GLY A 562 3.81 -35.99 27.11
N GLN A 563 2.49 -35.81 27.01
CA GLN A 563 1.55 -36.90 26.82
C GLN A 563 1.76 -37.57 25.46
N ARG A 564 2.00 -38.89 25.46
CA ARG A 564 2.23 -39.66 24.24
C ARG A 564 0.91 -40.09 23.59
N LEU A 565 0.89 -40.09 22.26
CA LEU A 565 -0.20 -40.72 21.52
C LEU A 565 -0.13 -42.25 21.69
N PRO A 566 -1.27 -42.92 21.92
CA PRO A 566 -1.30 -44.38 22.02
C PRO A 566 -1.00 -45.00 20.65
N ILE A 567 -0.31 -46.15 20.65
CA ILE A 567 -0.10 -46.94 19.43
C ILE A 567 -1.21 -47.98 19.35
N ALA A 568 -1.86 -48.08 18.19
CA ALA A 568 -2.81 -49.13 17.86
C ALA A 568 -2.20 -50.06 16.80
N GLY A 569 -2.16 -51.35 17.10
CA GLY A 569 -1.50 -52.38 16.27
C GLY A 569 -0.93 -53.48 17.14
#